data_AF-A0A956TFC8-F1
#
_entry.id   AF-A0A956TFC8-F1
#
_cell.length_a   1.000
_cell.length_b   1.000
_cell.length_c   1.000
_cell.angle_alpha   90.00
_cell.angle_beta   90.00
_cell.angle_gamma   90.00
#
_symmetry.space_group_name_H-M   'P 1'
#
loop_
_entity.id
_entity.type
_entity.pdbx_description
1 polymer ?
#
loop_
_entity_poly.entity_id
_entity_poly.type
_entity_poly.pdbx_seq_one_letter_code
_entity_poly.pdbx_strand_id
1 'polypeptide(L)'
;MTNYIKAVDEYDQEVKTMADKMKSDMEGMNQAMQQGNFKVEEMKAKLAEFKKTLEDNKAKMAALKVPEKAQAMHDAGLARYDAALQLVSKVDEMVDVVGGLAEIMKKVKENPKEAAKYQGEVKEAIGKIQPMAQELQEIGKKGDEYEKTMKAEKKKLIEEFQITELAAETPAAGDDDDGDAE
;
A
#
# COMPACT_ATOMS: atom_id res chain seq x y z
N MET A 1 -6.37 20.88 19.50
CA MET A 1 -6.93 20.46 18.20
C MET A 1 -5.88 20.57 17.10
N THR A 2 -5.31 21.74 16.82
CA THR A 2 -4.29 21.96 15.78
C THR A 2 -3.12 20.98 15.82
N ASN A 3 -2.48 20.78 16.98
CA ASN A 3 -1.35 19.83 17.11
C ASN A 3 -1.74 18.38 16.79
N TYR A 4 -2.98 17.98 17.11
CA TYR A 4 -3.47 16.64 16.80
C TYR A 4 -3.67 16.46 15.30
N ILE A 5 -4.35 17.40 14.65
CA ILE A 5 -4.57 17.35 13.19
C ILE A 5 -3.23 17.35 12.43
N LYS A 6 -2.27 18.18 12.86
CA LYS A 6 -0.92 18.20 12.27
C LYS A 6 -0.22 16.85 12.38
N ALA A 7 -0.26 16.21 13.55
CA ALA A 7 0.35 14.89 13.74
C ALA A 7 -0.31 13.81 12.86
N VAL A 8 -1.64 13.83 12.72
CA VAL A 8 -2.33 12.88 11.83
C VAL A 8 -1.96 13.12 10.36
N ASP A 9 -1.83 14.38 9.94
CA ASP A 9 -1.41 14.73 8.58
C ASP A 9 0.02 14.28 8.28
N GLU A 10 0.94 14.45 9.23
CA GLU A 10 2.32 13.95 9.10
C GLU A 10 2.33 12.43 8.87
N TYR A 11 1.56 11.68 9.66
CA TYR A 11 1.47 10.22 9.49
C TYR A 11 0.79 9.82 8.17
N ASP A 12 -0.24 10.56 7.74
CA ASP A 12 -0.91 10.32 6.46
C ASP A 12 0.03 10.56 5.26
N GLN A 13 0.85 11.62 5.32
CA GLN A 13 1.86 11.88 4.28
C GLN A 13 2.93 10.79 4.22
N GLU A 14 3.44 10.34 5.37
CA GLU A 14 4.39 9.23 5.41
C GLU A 14 3.81 7.96 4.75
N VAL A 15 2.56 7.62 5.06
CA VAL A 15 1.86 6.48 4.44
C VAL A 15 1.71 6.68 2.94
N LYS A 16 1.34 7.88 2.48
CA LYS A 16 1.20 8.18 1.05
C LYS A 16 2.52 8.02 0.31
N THR A 17 3.60 8.62 0.81
CA THR A 17 4.94 8.49 0.22
C THR A 17 5.36 7.03 0.11
N MET A 18 5.09 6.23 1.14
CA MET A 18 5.42 4.80 1.10
C MET A 18 4.51 4.02 0.15
N ALA A 19 3.22 4.33 0.07
CA ALA A 19 2.32 3.70 -0.90
C ALA A 19 2.78 3.97 -2.34
N ASP A 20 3.22 5.19 -2.64
CA ASP A 20 3.78 5.56 -3.94
C ASP A 20 5.07 4.79 -4.24
N LYS A 21 5.99 4.68 -3.26
CA LYS A 21 7.20 3.85 -3.36
C LYS A 21 6.85 2.39 -3.64
N MET A 22 5.88 1.84 -2.89
CA MET A 22 5.47 0.44 -3.03
C MET A 22 4.79 0.17 -4.38
N LYS A 23 4.02 1.12 -4.90
CA LYS A 23 3.47 1.03 -6.25
C LYS A 23 4.58 0.95 -7.30
N SER A 24 5.59 1.82 -7.21
CA SER A 24 6.75 1.78 -8.10
C SER A 24 7.52 0.46 -7.98
N ASP A 25 7.71 -0.04 -6.75
CA ASP A 25 8.34 -1.33 -6.49
C ASP A 25 7.55 -2.49 -7.14
N MET A 26 6.22 -2.50 -7.03
CA MET A 26 5.36 -3.50 -7.68
C MET A 26 5.43 -3.43 -9.21
N GLU A 27 5.47 -2.23 -9.79
CA GLU A 27 5.62 -2.04 -11.24
C GLU A 27 6.94 -2.62 -11.74
N GLY A 28 8.05 -2.31 -11.06
CA GLY A 28 9.37 -2.89 -11.36
C GLY A 28 9.39 -4.42 -11.23
N MET A 29 8.67 -4.97 -10.26
CA MET A 29 8.56 -6.42 -10.09
C MET A 29 7.69 -7.10 -11.14
N ASN A 30 6.61 -6.45 -11.59
CA ASN A 30 5.82 -6.96 -12.69
C ASN A 30 6.68 -7.08 -13.96
N GLN A 31 7.56 -6.10 -14.21
CA GLN A 31 8.54 -6.20 -15.29
C GLN A 31 9.53 -7.35 -15.07
N ALA A 32 10.09 -7.49 -13.85
CA ALA A 32 11.00 -8.59 -13.52
C ALA A 32 10.33 -9.97 -13.70
N MET A 33 9.05 -10.10 -13.36
CA MET A 33 8.26 -11.32 -13.57
C MET A 33 8.07 -11.64 -15.05
N GLN A 34 7.70 -10.67 -15.86
CA GLN A 34 7.60 -10.85 -17.32
C GLN A 34 8.94 -11.25 -17.96
N GLN A 35 10.05 -10.80 -17.38
CA GLN A 35 11.40 -11.15 -17.83
C GLN A 35 11.92 -12.48 -17.25
N GLY A 36 11.19 -13.10 -16.31
CA GLY A 36 11.60 -14.34 -15.63
C GLY A 36 12.70 -14.16 -14.57
N ASN A 37 12.91 -12.92 -14.11
CA ASN A 37 13.88 -12.52 -13.09
C ASN A 37 13.21 -12.12 -11.78
N PHE A 38 11.99 -12.59 -11.53
CA PHE A 38 11.27 -12.30 -10.29
C PHE A 38 12.00 -12.89 -9.08
N LYS A 39 12.21 -12.04 -8.06
CA LYS A 39 12.89 -12.42 -6.82
C LYS A 39 11.92 -12.24 -5.65
N VAL A 40 11.37 -13.37 -5.20
CA VAL A 40 10.43 -13.44 -4.06
C VAL A 40 11.00 -12.76 -2.83
N GLU A 41 12.25 -13.06 -2.48
CA GLU A 41 12.90 -12.54 -1.26
C GLU A 41 13.06 -11.01 -1.28
N GLU A 42 13.32 -10.41 -2.45
CA GLU A 42 13.40 -8.94 -2.56
C GLU A 42 12.03 -8.29 -2.33
N MET A 43 10.95 -8.92 -2.79
CA MET A 43 9.59 -8.45 -2.53
C MET A 43 9.20 -8.61 -1.07
N LYS A 44 9.48 -9.77 -0.47
CA LYS A 44 9.22 -10.00 0.95
C LYS A 44 9.94 -9.02 1.85
N ALA A 45 11.20 -8.70 1.54
CA ALA A 45 11.95 -7.69 2.27
C ALA A 45 11.28 -6.31 2.23
N LYS A 46 10.84 -5.88 1.04
CA LYS A 46 10.11 -4.60 0.86
C LYS A 46 8.75 -4.58 1.55
N LEU A 47 8.00 -5.69 1.48
CA LEU A 47 6.74 -5.85 2.20
C LEU A 47 6.93 -5.80 3.71
N ALA A 48 8.00 -6.42 4.23
CA ALA A 48 8.33 -6.39 5.65
C ALA A 48 8.71 -4.98 6.12
N GLU A 49 9.49 -4.24 5.33
CA GLU A 49 9.81 -2.82 5.60
C GLU A 49 8.52 -1.99 5.66
N PHE A 50 7.65 -2.12 4.65
CA PHE A 50 6.39 -1.38 4.61
C PHE A 50 5.45 -1.74 5.76
N LYS A 51 5.31 -3.04 6.06
CA LYS A 51 4.53 -3.53 7.20
C LYS A 51 5.02 -2.91 8.51
N LYS A 52 6.33 -2.93 8.74
CA LYS A 52 6.92 -2.36 9.95
C LYS A 52 6.59 -0.88 10.07
N THR A 53 6.71 -0.11 8.99
CA THR A 53 6.38 1.33 9.07
C THR A 53 4.89 1.57 9.32
N LEU A 54 4.00 0.76 8.74
CA LEU A 54 2.57 0.82 9.07
C LEU A 54 2.31 0.52 10.56
N GLU A 55 2.98 -0.49 11.13
CA GLU A 55 2.89 -0.82 12.55
C GLU A 55 3.41 0.32 13.44
N ASP A 56 4.58 0.88 13.09
CA ASP A 56 5.18 2.01 13.81
C ASP A 56 4.27 3.24 13.76
N ASN A 57 3.70 3.58 12.59
CA ASN A 57 2.83 4.74 12.44
C ASN A 57 1.46 4.53 13.10
N LYS A 58 0.92 3.31 13.06
CA LYS A 58 -0.27 2.95 13.83
C LYS A 58 -0.02 3.12 15.33
N ALA A 59 1.12 2.67 15.84
CA ALA A 59 1.48 2.80 17.25
C ALA A 59 1.65 4.28 17.66
N LYS A 60 2.33 5.08 16.83
CA LYS A 60 2.43 6.54 17.03
C LYS A 60 1.05 7.20 17.05
N MET A 61 0.18 6.85 16.10
CA MET A 61 -1.19 7.34 16.04
C MET A 61 -1.94 6.99 17.32
N ALA A 62 -1.95 5.72 17.73
CA ALA A 62 -2.63 5.25 18.94
C ALA A 62 -2.13 5.93 20.23
N ALA A 63 -0.88 6.38 20.26
CA ALA A 63 -0.28 7.09 21.38
C ALA A 63 -0.62 8.59 21.42
N LEU A 64 -1.27 9.14 20.38
CA LEU A 64 -1.65 10.56 20.36
C LEU A 64 -2.65 10.88 21.47
N LYS A 65 -2.49 12.06 22.07
CA LYS A 65 -3.52 12.63 22.94
C LYS A 65 -4.71 13.06 22.09
N VAL A 66 -5.76 12.25 22.06
CA VAL A 66 -6.95 12.48 21.24
C VAL A 66 -7.91 13.45 21.94
N PRO A 67 -8.28 14.57 21.29
CA PRO A 67 -9.40 15.39 21.73
C PRO A 67 -10.72 14.63 21.54
N GLU A 68 -11.65 14.72 22.49
CA GLU A 68 -12.94 14.01 22.45
C GLU A 68 -13.69 14.19 21.11
N LYS A 69 -13.73 15.41 20.59
CA LYS A 69 -14.38 15.72 19.31
C LYS A 69 -13.71 15.09 18.09
N ALA A 70 -12.45 14.67 18.21
CA ALA A 70 -11.67 14.04 17.14
C ALA A 70 -11.64 12.51 17.23
N GLN A 71 -12.35 11.90 18.19
CA GLN A 71 -12.33 10.45 18.39
C GLN A 71 -12.76 9.68 17.14
N ALA A 72 -13.80 10.15 16.43
CA ALA A 72 -14.27 9.49 15.20
C ALA A 72 -13.19 9.50 14.08
N MET A 73 -12.48 10.62 13.93
CA MET A 73 -11.34 10.73 13.00
C MET A 73 -10.20 9.79 13.41
N HIS A 74 -9.93 9.71 14.72
CA HIS A 74 -8.89 8.86 15.29
C HIS A 74 -9.16 7.38 15.02
N ASP A 75 -10.36 6.93 15.36
CA ASP A 75 -10.78 5.53 15.22
C ASP A 75 -10.76 5.13 13.74
N ALA A 76 -11.24 6.01 12.84
CA ALA A 76 -11.15 5.78 11.41
C ALA A 76 -9.70 5.66 10.92
N GLY A 77 -8.78 6.50 11.42
CA GLY A 77 -7.37 6.41 11.06
C GLY A 77 -6.71 5.12 11.54
N LEU A 78 -6.97 4.68 12.77
CA LEU A 78 -6.50 3.37 13.27
C LEU A 78 -7.06 2.21 12.45
N ALA A 79 -8.35 2.26 12.11
CA ALA A 79 -8.99 1.24 11.28
C ALA A 79 -8.42 1.21 9.86
N ARG A 80 -8.01 2.36 9.31
CA ARG A 80 -7.29 2.44 8.04
C ARG A 80 -5.93 1.77 8.11
N TYR A 81 -5.17 1.96 9.19
CA TYR A 81 -3.92 1.23 9.41
C TYR A 81 -4.16 -0.28 9.50
N ASP A 82 -5.22 -0.72 10.17
CA ASP A 82 -5.58 -2.14 10.21
C ASP A 82 -5.90 -2.71 8.83
N ALA A 83 -6.67 -1.98 8.01
CA ALA A 83 -6.94 -2.37 6.64
C ALA A 83 -5.65 -2.44 5.80
N ALA A 84 -4.74 -1.47 5.94
CA ALA A 84 -3.45 -1.47 5.25
C ALA A 84 -2.57 -2.67 5.65
N LEU A 85 -2.48 -2.99 6.95
CA LEU A 85 -1.73 -4.15 7.44
C LEU A 85 -2.30 -5.47 6.93
N GLN A 86 -3.63 -5.59 6.85
CA GLN A 86 -4.29 -6.74 6.25
C GLN A 86 -3.97 -6.85 4.76
N LEU A 87 -3.99 -5.74 4.03
CA LEU A 87 -3.64 -5.69 2.61
C LEU A 87 -2.20 -6.17 2.39
N VAL A 88 -1.23 -5.66 3.16
CA VAL A 88 0.17 -6.08 3.05
C VAL A 88 0.35 -7.56 3.34
N SER A 89 -0.32 -8.08 4.38
CA SER A 89 -0.24 -9.50 4.71
C SER A 89 -0.81 -10.37 3.58
N LYS A 90 -1.90 -9.92 2.93
CA LYS A 90 -2.48 -10.63 1.78
C LYS A 90 -1.63 -10.54 0.52
N VAL A 91 -0.95 -9.41 0.31
CA VAL A 91 0.04 -9.28 -0.78
C VAL A 91 1.23 -10.21 -0.53
N ASP A 92 1.69 -10.35 0.70
CA ASP A 92 2.76 -11.30 1.06
C ASP A 92 2.38 -12.76 0.73
N GLU A 93 1.17 -13.18 1.10
CA GLU A 93 0.62 -14.48 0.69
C GLU A 93 0.60 -14.62 -0.85
N MET A 94 0.21 -13.56 -1.57
CA MET A 94 0.10 -13.60 -3.04
C MET A 94 1.48 -13.70 -3.70
N VAL A 95 2.50 -13.08 -3.12
CA VAL A 95 3.88 -13.13 -3.56
C VAL A 95 4.43 -14.55 -3.52
N ASP A 96 4.05 -15.35 -2.52
CA ASP A 96 4.42 -16.77 -2.46
C ASP A 96 3.83 -17.58 -3.61
N VAL A 97 2.54 -17.38 -3.90
CA VAL A 97 1.85 -18.08 -4.99
C VAL A 97 2.47 -17.72 -6.35
N VAL A 98 2.70 -16.43 -6.58
CA VAL A 98 3.30 -15.92 -7.81
C VAL A 98 4.77 -16.33 -7.93
N GLY A 99 5.50 -16.38 -6.82
CA GLY A 99 6.86 -16.89 -6.73
C GLY A 99 6.97 -18.32 -7.23
N GLY A 100 6.12 -19.21 -6.71
CA GLY A 100 6.06 -20.61 -7.15
C GLY A 100 5.76 -20.74 -8.65
N LEU A 101 4.83 -19.92 -9.18
CA LEU A 101 4.57 -19.87 -10.62
C LEU A 101 5.80 -19.43 -11.44
N ALA A 102 6.53 -18.42 -10.98
CA ALA A 102 7.75 -17.97 -11.63
C ALA A 102 8.82 -19.08 -11.67
N GLU A 103 9.00 -19.83 -10.59
CA GLU A 103 9.90 -20.98 -10.54
C GLU A 103 9.48 -22.10 -11.50
N ILE A 104 8.18 -22.42 -11.56
CA ILE A 104 7.65 -23.39 -12.52
C ILE A 104 7.92 -22.94 -13.95
N MET A 105 7.63 -21.67 -14.28
CA MET A 105 7.89 -21.13 -15.62
C MET A 105 9.37 -21.20 -15.99
N LYS A 106 10.27 -20.95 -15.03
CA LYS A 106 11.71 -21.12 -15.23
C LYS A 106 12.08 -22.58 -15.53
N LYS A 107 11.61 -23.55 -14.73
CA LYS A 107 11.86 -24.98 -14.96
C LYS A 107 11.33 -25.46 -16.31
N VAL A 108 10.13 -25.00 -16.71
CA VAL A 108 9.55 -25.31 -18.03
C VAL A 108 10.35 -24.70 -19.16
N LYS A 109 10.87 -23.47 -19.00
CA LYS A 109 11.76 -22.84 -19.98
C LYS A 109 13.08 -23.60 -20.14
N GLU A 110 13.65 -24.10 -19.04
CA GLU A 110 14.89 -24.89 -19.03
C GLU A 110 14.66 -26.31 -19.60
N ASN A 111 13.51 -26.92 -19.34
CA ASN A 111 13.17 -28.26 -19.85
C ASN A 111 11.69 -28.36 -20.31
N PRO A 112 11.39 -27.97 -21.56
CA PRO A 112 10.03 -27.92 -22.07
C PRO A 112 9.29 -29.26 -22.07
N LYS A 113 10.02 -30.38 -22.09
CA LYS A 113 9.43 -31.73 -22.06
C LYS A 113 8.76 -32.05 -20.72
N GLU A 114 9.08 -31.32 -19.67
CA GLU A 114 8.48 -31.50 -18.34
C GLU A 114 7.25 -30.63 -18.07
N ALA A 115 6.84 -29.80 -19.03
CA ALA A 115 5.69 -28.90 -18.86
C ALA A 115 4.43 -29.61 -18.34
N ALA A 116 4.15 -30.83 -18.82
CA ALA A 116 3.00 -31.61 -18.38
C ALA A 116 3.04 -31.98 -16.88
N LYS A 117 4.24 -32.11 -16.28
CA LYS A 117 4.41 -32.45 -14.86
C LYS A 117 3.91 -31.33 -13.95
N TYR A 118 4.07 -30.08 -14.36
CA TYR A 118 3.72 -28.90 -13.56
C TYR A 118 2.30 -28.38 -13.79
N GLN A 119 1.52 -29.00 -14.69
CA GLN A 119 0.19 -28.51 -15.05
C GLN A 119 -0.78 -28.47 -13.85
N GLY A 120 -0.65 -29.41 -12.91
CA GLY A 120 -1.42 -29.43 -11.66
C GLY A 120 -1.08 -28.24 -10.76
N GLU A 121 0.21 -28.01 -10.51
CA GLU A 121 0.70 -26.90 -9.68
C GLU A 121 0.30 -25.53 -10.27
N VAL A 122 0.41 -25.36 -11.59
CA VAL A 122 -0.03 -24.13 -12.28
C VAL A 122 -1.52 -23.89 -12.09
N LYS A 123 -2.36 -24.93 -12.26
CA LYS A 123 -3.82 -24.81 -12.07
C LYS A 123 -4.16 -24.47 -10.62
N GLU A 124 -3.48 -25.08 -9.65
CA GLU A 124 -3.68 -24.80 -8.23
C GLU A 124 -3.33 -23.34 -7.91
N ALA A 125 -2.17 -22.86 -8.36
CA ALA A 125 -1.74 -21.49 -8.13
C ALA A 125 -2.69 -20.46 -8.78
N ILE A 126 -3.11 -20.67 -10.02
CA ILE A 126 -4.12 -19.83 -10.69
C ILE A 126 -5.44 -19.84 -9.91
N GLY A 127 -5.85 -21.02 -9.40
CA GLY A 127 -7.06 -21.17 -8.58
C GLY A 127 -7.02 -20.40 -7.26
N LYS A 128 -5.82 -20.15 -6.70
CA LYS A 128 -5.63 -19.31 -5.49
C LYS A 128 -5.59 -17.82 -5.80
N ILE A 129 -5.04 -17.42 -6.96
CA ILE A 129 -4.88 -15.99 -7.31
C ILE A 129 -6.21 -15.25 -7.37
N GLN A 130 -7.24 -15.84 -7.99
CA GLN A 130 -8.53 -15.16 -8.15
C GLN A 130 -9.22 -14.82 -6.82
N PRO A 131 -9.41 -15.76 -5.86
CA PRO A 131 -10.01 -15.41 -4.58
C PRO A 131 -9.15 -14.41 -3.79
N MET A 132 -7.81 -14.52 -3.84
CA MET A 132 -6.92 -13.55 -3.19
C MET A 132 -7.09 -12.14 -3.77
N ALA A 133 -7.24 -12.01 -5.10
CA ALA A 133 -7.50 -10.73 -5.74
C ALA A 133 -8.84 -10.11 -5.31
N GLN A 134 -9.86 -10.95 -5.10
CA GLN A 134 -11.15 -10.50 -4.56
C GLN A 134 -11.01 -10.00 -3.11
N GLU A 135 -10.33 -10.75 -2.25
CA GLU A 135 -10.05 -10.34 -0.86
C GLU A 135 -9.28 -9.01 -0.80
N LEU A 136 -8.23 -8.86 -1.63
CA LEU A 136 -7.46 -7.62 -1.73
C LEU A 136 -8.33 -6.43 -2.15
N GLN A 137 -9.26 -6.64 -3.10
CA GLN A 137 -10.18 -5.60 -3.53
C GLN A 137 -11.14 -5.19 -2.41
N GLU A 138 -11.66 -6.14 -1.63
CA GLU A 138 -12.55 -5.86 -0.50
C GLU A 138 -11.84 -5.11 0.61
N ILE A 139 -10.61 -5.50 0.95
CA ILE A 139 -9.78 -4.79 1.93
C ILE A 139 -9.51 -3.36 1.45
N GLY A 140 -9.16 -3.19 0.17
CA GLY A 140 -8.95 -1.87 -0.44
C GLY A 140 -10.16 -0.96 -0.31
N LYS A 141 -11.36 -1.47 -0.63
CA LYS A 141 -12.61 -0.72 -0.47
C LYS A 141 -12.86 -0.26 0.97
N LYS A 142 -12.61 -1.15 1.95
CA LYS A 142 -12.72 -0.78 3.38
C LYS A 142 -11.70 0.31 3.75
N GLY A 143 -10.48 0.21 3.26
CA GLY A 143 -9.46 1.25 3.41
C GLY A 143 -9.92 2.61 2.89
N ASP A 144 -10.51 2.64 1.70
CA ASP A 144 -11.07 3.86 1.08
C ASP A 144 -12.23 4.44 1.90
N GLU A 145 -13.08 3.60 2.48
CA GLU A 145 -14.18 4.03 3.36
C GLU A 145 -13.64 4.71 4.62
N TYR A 146 -12.61 4.14 5.27
CA TYR A 146 -11.97 4.76 6.43
C TYR A 146 -11.28 6.08 6.08
N GLU A 147 -10.63 6.17 4.91
CA GLU A 147 -10.04 7.42 4.44
C GLU A 147 -11.10 8.51 4.22
N LYS A 148 -12.23 8.17 3.61
CA LYS A 148 -13.35 9.12 3.42
C LYS A 148 -13.89 9.61 4.75
N THR A 149 -14.11 8.71 5.71
CA THR A 149 -14.56 9.09 7.07
C THR A 149 -13.54 10.01 7.74
N MET A 150 -12.25 9.67 7.67
CA MET A 150 -11.18 10.48 8.27
C MET A 150 -11.13 11.89 7.66
N LYS A 151 -11.23 12.02 6.33
CA LYS A 151 -11.26 13.33 5.64
C LYS A 151 -12.51 14.15 5.99
N ALA A 152 -13.68 13.50 6.08
CA ALA A 152 -14.92 14.17 6.45
C ALA A 152 -14.86 14.71 7.89
N GLU A 153 -14.39 13.91 8.84
CA GLU A 153 -14.23 14.33 10.24
C GLU A 153 -13.13 15.41 10.37
N LYS A 154 -12.01 15.28 9.66
CA LYS A 154 -10.97 16.33 9.60
C LYS A 154 -11.56 17.67 9.16
N LYS A 155 -12.34 17.67 8.07
CA LYS A 155 -12.98 18.88 7.55
C LYS A 155 -13.91 19.52 8.58
N LYS A 156 -14.74 18.72 9.24
CA LYS A 156 -15.63 19.17 10.31
C LYS A 156 -14.86 19.83 11.46
N LEU A 157 -13.74 19.24 11.88
CA LEU A 157 -12.89 19.81 12.93
C LEU A 157 -12.22 21.12 12.51
N ILE A 158 -11.78 21.23 11.26
CA ILE A 158 -11.20 22.46 10.71
C ILE A 158 -12.23 23.60 10.75
N GLU A 159 -13.44 23.32 10.25
CA GLU A 159 -14.54 24.30 10.22
C GLU A 159 -14.97 24.72 11.64
N GLU A 160 -15.17 23.77 12.55
CA GLU A 160 -15.63 24.04 13.91
C GLU A 160 -14.63 24.86 14.73
N PHE A 161 -13.33 24.58 14.57
CA PHE A 161 -12.28 25.23 15.34
C PHE A 161 -11.60 26.39 14.59
N GLN A 162 -12.11 26.75 13.40
CA GLN A 162 -11.56 27.79 12.53
C GLN A 162 -10.04 27.64 12.32
N ILE A 163 -9.59 26.40 12.18
CA ILE A 163 -8.17 26.11 12.01
C ILE A 163 -7.80 26.53 10.59
N THR A 164 -6.87 27.47 10.45
CA THR A 164 -6.29 27.77 9.14
C THR A 164 -5.61 26.50 8.64
N GLU A 165 -6.02 25.98 7.47
CA GLU A 165 -5.30 24.87 6.86
C GLU A 165 -3.82 25.26 6.77
N LEU A 166 -2.96 24.48 7.43
CA LEU A 166 -1.54 24.54 7.18
C LEU A 166 -1.38 24.04 5.75
N ALA A 167 -1.28 24.96 4.80
CA ALA A 167 -0.92 24.62 3.44
C ALA A 167 0.31 23.73 3.52
N ALA A 168 0.21 22.51 3.01
CA ALA A 168 1.39 21.71 2.76
C ALA A 168 2.26 22.58 1.84
N GLU A 169 3.40 23.05 2.35
CA GLU A 169 4.47 23.62 1.53
C GLU A 169 4.99 22.49 0.64
N THR A 170 4.24 22.22 -0.41
CA THR A 170 4.76 21.52 -1.58
C THR A 170 5.62 22.58 -2.27
N PRO A 171 6.96 22.42 -2.38
CA PRO A 171 7.65 23.17 -3.41
C PRO A 171 7.00 22.76 -4.72
N ALA A 172 6.42 23.74 -5.43
CA ALA A 172 6.08 23.56 -6.81
C ALA A 172 7.33 22.97 -7.47
N ALA A 173 7.21 21.74 -7.99
CA ALA A 173 8.14 21.28 -8.99
C ALA A 173 8.17 22.40 -10.03
N GLY A 174 9.34 23.02 -10.20
CA GLY A 174 9.54 24.02 -11.24
C GLY A 174 9.05 23.38 -12.53
N ASP A 175 8.04 23.99 -13.13
CA ASP A 175 7.84 23.90 -14.56
C ASP A 175 9.18 24.33 -15.18
N ASP A 176 9.97 23.34 -15.61
CA ASP A 176 11.04 23.55 -16.57
C ASP A 176 10.34 23.94 -17.88
N ASP A 177 10.02 25.23 -17.97
CA ASP A 177 9.65 25.90 -19.20
C ASP A 177 10.91 26.24 -19.99
N ASP A 178 10.76 26.17 -21.31
CA ASP A 178 11.61 26.70 -22.36
C ASP A 178 12.92 25.98 -22.73
N GLY A 179 12.77 25.18 -23.79
CA GLY A 179 13.85 24.77 -24.69
C GLY A 179 13.33 24.46 -26.08
N ASP A 180 12.55 25.37 -26.68
CA ASP A 180 12.21 25.35 -28.11
C ASP A 180 13.50 25.29 -28.95
N ALA A 181 13.59 24.29 -29.82
CA ALA A 181 14.60 24.20 -30.86
C ALA A 181 13.97 23.60 -32.13
N GLU A 182 13.43 24.47 -32.98
CA GLU A 182 13.52 24.39 -34.45
C GLU A 182 13.59 25.79 -35.07
#